data_AF-M7XJH5-F1
#
_entry.id   AF-M7XJH5-F1
#
_cell.length_a   1.000
_cell.length_b   1.000
_cell.length_c   1.000
_cell.angle_alpha   90.00
_cell.angle_beta   90.00
_cell.angle_gamma   90.00
#
_symmetry.space_group_name_H-M   'P 1'
#
loop_
_entity.id
_entity.type
_entity.pdbx_description
1 polymer ?
#
loop_
_entity_poly.entity_id
_entity_poly.type
_entity_poly.pdbx_seq_one_letter_code
_entity_poly.pdbx_strand_id
1 'polypeptide(L)'
;MEYPNLRKIYESMEQKVLLLIILPLPVFGFVYLYSQRRLFEINLPELSSWWESFLLGMLTILLLFQWYFIRTAIKDILNQDLSLEERMVAYGQKTLLRFWILFASAILSAAGLLLFDHAIFTVTFAITLVMLSIAKPSPHRVVRILKLKGEEKEAVMDLRRKG
;
A
#
# COMPACT_ATOMS: atom_id res chain seq x y z
N MET A 1 -24.59 21.05 4.84
CA MET A 1 -24.21 20.37 6.10
C MET A 1 -22.71 20.17 6.06
N GLU A 2 -22.02 20.86 6.97
CA GLU A 2 -20.60 21.19 6.90
C GLU A 2 -19.75 20.12 7.59
N TYR A 3 -19.11 19.25 6.79
CA TYR A 3 -17.91 18.55 7.23
C TYR A 3 -16.70 19.29 6.65
N PRO A 4 -16.28 20.43 7.27
CA PRO A 4 -15.33 21.36 6.67
C PRO A 4 -13.97 20.69 6.40
N ASN A 5 -13.62 19.67 7.18
CA ASN A 5 -12.32 19.02 7.12
C ASN A 5 -12.31 17.72 6.31
N LEU A 6 -13.48 17.16 5.98
CA LEU A 6 -13.59 15.86 5.31
C LEU A 6 -12.85 15.80 3.98
N ARG A 7 -12.95 16.86 3.18
CA ARG A 7 -12.23 16.99 1.90
C ARG A 7 -10.73 16.97 2.10
N LYS A 8 -10.23 17.79 3.03
CA LYS A 8 -8.79 17.91 3.32
C LYS A 8 -8.21 16.58 3.82
N ILE A 9 -8.95 15.86 4.66
CA ILE A 9 -8.57 14.53 5.16
C ILE A 9 -8.45 13.54 4.00
N TYR A 10 -9.46 13.50 3.13
CA TYR A 10 -9.47 12.60 1.97
C TYR A 10 -8.35 12.92 0.98
N GLU A 11 -8.19 14.17 0.57
CA GLU A 11 -7.15 14.60 -0.38
C GLU A 11 -5.75 14.32 0.16
N SER A 12 -5.48 14.63 1.43
CA SER A 12 -4.19 14.33 2.07
C SER A 12 -3.91 12.82 2.11
N MET A 13 -4.93 11.99 2.40
CA MET A 13 -4.78 10.53 2.35
C MET A 13 -4.49 10.05 0.93
N GLU A 14 -5.27 10.51 -0.06
CA GLU A 14 -5.12 10.09 -1.45
C GLU A 14 -3.75 10.47 -2.01
N GLN A 15 -3.30 11.71 -1.81
CA GLN A 15 -1.98 12.19 -2.27
C GLN A 15 -0.84 11.33 -1.70
N LYS A 16 -0.84 11.08 -0.38
CA LYS A 16 0.19 10.25 0.27
C LYS A 16 0.18 8.81 -0.26
N VAL A 17 -1.00 8.24 -0.47
CA VAL A 17 -1.14 6.89 -1.05
C VAL A 17 -0.60 6.86 -2.48
N LEU A 18 -0.93 7.84 -3.32
CA LEU A 18 -0.43 7.90 -4.70
C LEU A 18 1.10 8.01 -4.75
N LEU A 19 1.70 8.80 -3.87
CA LEU A 19 3.16 8.88 -3.76
C LEU A 19 3.78 7.52 -3.40
N LEU A 20 3.20 6.79 -2.44
CA LEU A 20 3.66 5.46 -2.04
C LEU A 20 3.50 4.40 -3.13
N ILE A 21 2.58 4.58 -4.09
CA ILE A 21 2.42 3.70 -5.24
C ILE A 21 3.47 4.00 -6.33
N ILE A 22 3.71 5.28 -6.60
CA ILE A 22 4.57 5.71 -7.70
C ILE A 22 6.04 5.51 -7.37
N LEU A 23 6.46 5.75 -6.13
CA LEU A 23 7.88 5.77 -5.74
C LEU A 23 8.62 4.43 -5.92
N PRO A 24 8.04 3.25 -5.65
CA PRO A 24 8.72 1.96 -5.88
C PRO A 24 8.98 1.63 -7.34
N LEU A 25 8.18 2.16 -8.27
CA LEU A 25 8.27 1.83 -9.70
C LEU A 25 9.62 2.19 -10.33
N PRO A 26 10.15 3.43 -10.23
CA PRO A 26 11.46 3.76 -10.78
C PRO A 26 12.58 2.99 -10.09
N VAL A 27 12.47 2.76 -8.78
CA VAL A 27 13.48 1.99 -8.02
C VAL A 27 13.56 0.57 -8.54
N PHE A 28 12.42 -0.12 -8.63
CA PHE A 28 12.38 -1.48 -9.16
C PHE A 28 12.76 -1.54 -10.63
N GLY A 29 12.29 -0.59 -11.45
CA GLY A 29 12.61 -0.52 -12.88
C GLY A 29 14.12 -0.39 -13.12
N PHE A 30 14.81 0.43 -12.33
CA PHE A 30 16.27 0.55 -12.37
C PHE A 30 16.95 -0.79 -12.03
N VAL A 31 16.56 -1.42 -10.91
CA VAL A 31 17.12 -2.70 -10.48
C VAL A 31 16.86 -3.82 -11.51
N TYR A 32 15.65 -3.87 -12.05
CA TYR A 32 15.25 -4.89 -13.03
C TYR A 32 16.02 -4.76 -14.34
N LEU A 33 16.16 -3.54 -14.88
CA LEU A 33 16.95 -3.29 -16.08
C LEU A 33 18.43 -3.59 -15.85
N TYR A 34 18.94 -3.28 -14.65
CA TYR A 34 20.29 -3.58 -14.23
C TYR A 34 20.55 -5.10 -14.22
N SER A 35 19.67 -5.88 -13.56
CA SER A 35 19.74 -7.35 -13.49
C SER A 35 19.70 -7.98 -14.88
N GLN A 36 18.81 -7.52 -15.76
CA GLN A 36 18.69 -8.09 -17.10
C GLN A 36 19.89 -7.85 -18.01
N ARG A 37 20.50 -6.67 -17.96
CA ARG A 37 21.47 -6.28 -18.99
C ARG A 37 22.92 -6.61 -18.64
N ARG A 38 23.23 -7.07 -17.41
CA ARG A 38 24.60 -7.22 -16.87
C ARG A 38 25.52 -6.04 -17.26
N LEU A 39 24.95 -4.83 -17.40
CA LEU A 39 25.64 -3.66 -17.99
C LEU A 39 26.78 -3.15 -17.10
N PHE A 40 26.76 -3.53 -15.83
CA PHE A 40 27.75 -3.22 -14.83
C PHE A 40 27.98 -4.49 -14.02
N GLU A 41 29.19 -5.03 -14.02
CA GLU A 41 29.58 -6.12 -13.13
C GLU A 41 29.84 -5.54 -11.73
N ILE A 42 28.77 -5.15 -11.01
CA ILE A 42 28.92 -4.95 -9.57
C ILE A 42 29.08 -6.35 -8.98
N ASN A 43 30.30 -6.67 -8.55
CA ASN A 43 30.60 -7.83 -7.73
C ASN A 43 29.90 -7.69 -6.38
N LEU A 44 28.61 -7.95 -6.34
CA LEU A 44 27.86 -8.06 -5.10
C LEU A 44 28.34 -9.31 -4.36
N PRO A 45 28.49 -9.24 -3.02
CA PRO A 45 28.88 -10.40 -2.24
C PRO A 45 27.85 -11.51 -2.45
N GLU A 46 28.32 -12.72 -2.78
CA GLU A 46 27.46 -13.90 -2.87
C GLU A 46 26.84 -14.19 -1.49
N LEU A 47 25.58 -13.78 -1.33
CA LEU A 47 24.81 -14.07 -0.14
C LEU A 47 24.35 -15.52 -0.20
N SER A 48 24.46 -16.22 0.94
CA SER A 48 24.03 -17.61 1.01
C SER A 48 22.52 -17.76 0.76
N SER A 49 22.11 -18.92 0.25
CA SER A 49 20.69 -19.25 -0.02
C SER A 49 19.78 -19.18 1.22
N TRP A 50 20.38 -19.18 2.42
CA TRP A 50 19.66 -18.92 3.67
C TRP A 50 19.05 -17.51 3.70
N TRP A 51 19.81 -16.49 3.28
CA TRP A 51 19.34 -15.10 3.25
C TRP A 51 18.23 -14.88 2.22
N GLU A 52 18.31 -15.57 1.09
CA GLU A 52 17.26 -15.57 0.07
C GLU A 52 15.94 -16.09 0.66
N SER A 53 15.99 -17.27 1.28
CA SER A 53 14.83 -17.91 1.90
C SER A 53 14.24 -17.06 3.03
N PHE A 54 15.11 -16.45 3.84
CA PHE A 54 14.69 -15.53 4.90
C PHE A 54 13.96 -14.30 4.33
N LEU A 55 14.51 -13.66 3.29
CA LEU A 55 13.90 -12.48 2.68
C LEU A 55 12.56 -12.80 2.02
N LEU A 56 12.45 -13.95 1.34
CA LEU A 56 11.19 -14.42 0.75
C LEU A 56 10.15 -14.75 1.81
N GLY A 57 10.56 -15.40 2.89
CA GLY A 57 9.70 -15.63 4.06
C GLY A 57 9.17 -14.32 4.63
N MET A 58 10.06 -13.33 4.81
CA MET A 58 9.68 -12.00 5.31
C MET A 58 8.70 -11.28 4.38
N LEU A 59 8.96 -11.27 3.07
CA LEU A 59 8.05 -10.69 2.07
C LEU A 59 6.67 -11.34 2.12
N THR A 60 6.63 -12.66 2.20
CA THR A 60 5.38 -13.43 2.29
C THR A 60 4.61 -13.06 3.56
N ILE A 61 5.30 -12.99 4.71
CA ILE A 61 4.70 -12.58 5.99
C ILE A 61 4.16 -11.15 5.89
N LEU A 62 4.90 -10.20 5.31
CA LEU A 62 4.43 -8.82 5.15
C LEU A 62 3.16 -8.73 4.29
N LEU A 63 3.11 -9.50 3.20
CA LEU A 63 1.94 -9.53 2.30
C LEU A 63 0.71 -10.15 2.98
N LEU A 64 0.89 -11.18 3.81
CA LEU A 64 -0.19 -11.76 4.60
C LEU A 64 -0.61 -10.84 5.76
N PHE A 65 0.37 -10.23 6.44
CA PHE A 65 0.16 -9.36 7.57
C PHE A 65 -0.65 -8.12 7.18
N GLN A 66 -0.33 -7.45 6.07
CA GLN A 66 -1.12 -6.29 5.64
C GLN A 66 -2.58 -6.64 5.34
N TRP A 67 -2.83 -7.86 4.82
CA TRP A 67 -4.17 -8.33 4.50
C TRP A 67 -4.99 -8.62 5.76
N TYR A 68 -4.36 -9.18 6.78
CA TYR A 68 -4.98 -9.41 8.08
C TYR A 68 -5.19 -8.09 8.84
N PHE A 69 -4.16 -7.24 8.90
CA PHE A 69 -4.14 -5.98 9.63
C PHE A 69 -5.27 -5.03 9.20
N ILE A 70 -5.50 -4.88 7.89
CA ILE A 70 -6.56 -3.98 7.42
C ILE A 70 -7.96 -4.49 7.81
N ARG A 71 -8.15 -5.82 7.86
CA ARG A 71 -9.44 -6.41 8.24
C ARG A 71 -9.75 -6.19 9.71
N THR A 72 -8.75 -6.35 10.59
CA THR A 72 -8.92 -6.08 12.03
C THR A 72 -9.11 -4.59 12.27
N ALA A 73 -8.28 -3.74 11.67
CA ALA A 73 -8.38 -2.29 11.81
C ALA A 73 -9.75 -1.74 11.39
N ILE A 74 -10.34 -2.25 10.30
CA ILE A 74 -11.69 -1.84 9.87
C ILE A 74 -12.75 -2.28 10.89
N LYS A 75 -12.65 -3.49 11.45
CA LYS A 75 -13.58 -3.94 12.48
C LYS A 75 -13.51 -3.06 13.72
N ASP A 76 -12.32 -2.68 14.14
CA ASP A 76 -12.12 -1.80 15.30
C ASP A 76 -12.75 -0.43 15.07
N ILE A 77 -12.57 0.17 13.88
CA ILE A 77 -13.18 1.46 13.51
C ILE A 77 -14.71 1.37 13.53
N LEU A 78 -15.28 0.27 13.04
CA LEU A 78 -16.74 0.08 12.97
C LEU A 78 -17.38 -0.19 14.34
N ASN A 79 -16.63 -0.70 15.30
CA ASN A 79 -17.12 -1.00 16.65
C ASN A 79 -17.03 0.20 17.60
N GLN A 80 -16.30 1.25 17.23
CA GLN A 80 -16.17 2.47 18.02
C GLN A 80 -17.27 3.46 17.65
N ASP A 81 -17.82 4.14 18.66
CA ASP A 81 -18.80 5.21 18.49
C ASP A 81 -18.12 6.53 18.11
N LEU A 82 -17.50 6.52 16.93
CA LEU A 82 -16.80 7.68 16.36
C LEU A 82 -17.70 8.46 15.41
N SER A 83 -17.49 9.78 15.35
CA SER A 83 -18.07 10.64 14.31
C SER A 83 -17.55 10.30 12.90
N LEU A 84 -18.22 10.80 11.85
CA LEU A 84 -17.79 10.57 10.46
C LEU A 84 -16.36 11.04 10.19
N GLU A 85 -15.98 12.23 10.66
CA GLU A 85 -14.64 12.78 10.45
C GLU A 85 -13.58 11.93 11.17
N GLU A 86 -13.85 11.48 12.39
CA GLU A 86 -12.94 10.61 13.15
C GLU A 86 -12.79 9.22 12.50
N ARG A 87 -13.89 8.64 12.01
CA ARG A 87 -13.84 7.38 11.24
C ARG A 87 -13.00 7.52 9.99
N MET A 88 -13.10 8.66 9.30
CA MET A 88 -12.31 8.97 8.11
C MET A 88 -10.83 9.15 8.42
N VAL A 89 -10.49 9.85 9.50
CA VAL A 89 -9.10 9.99 9.96
C VAL A 89 -8.53 8.63 10.35
N ALA A 90 -9.25 7.85 11.16
CA ALA A 90 -8.82 6.53 11.59
C ALA A 90 -8.63 5.57 10.40
N TYR A 91 -9.59 5.56 9.46
CA TYR A 91 -9.49 4.80 8.22
C TYR A 91 -8.26 5.23 7.39
N GLY A 92 -8.03 6.54 7.27
CA GLY A 92 -6.90 7.09 6.53
C GLY A 92 -5.56 6.69 7.13
N GLN A 93 -5.41 6.75 8.46
CA GLN A 93 -4.19 6.33 9.15
C GLN A 93 -3.92 4.83 8.96
N LYS A 94 -4.94 3.98 9.11
CA LYS A 94 -4.79 2.52 8.93
C LYS A 94 -4.53 2.15 7.48
N THR A 95 -5.13 2.88 6.53
CA THR A 95 -4.84 2.73 5.10
C THR A 95 -3.41 3.14 4.80
N LEU A 96 -2.93 4.27 5.29
CA LEU A 96 -1.54 4.70 5.09
C LEU A 96 -0.54 3.69 5.64
N LEU A 97 -0.79 3.14 6.83
CA LEU A 97 0.07 2.11 7.40
C LEU A 97 0.13 0.85 6.52
N ARG A 98 -1.00 0.41 5.96
CA ARG A 98 -1.05 -0.67 4.97
C ARG A 98 -0.20 -0.34 3.74
N PHE A 99 -0.29 0.87 3.22
CA PHE A 99 0.49 1.31 2.07
C PHE A 99 2.00 1.40 2.39
N TRP A 100 2.38 1.77 3.60
CA TRP A 100 3.77 1.71 4.05
C TRP A 100 4.32 0.28 4.10
N ILE A 101 3.52 -0.69 4.58
CA ILE A 101 3.91 -2.10 4.56
C ILE A 101 4.12 -2.59 3.12
N LEU A 102 3.17 -2.28 2.22
CA LEU A 102 3.29 -2.65 0.80
C LEU A 102 4.46 -1.94 0.11
N PHE A 103 4.72 -0.68 0.44
CA PHE A 103 5.88 0.07 -0.03
C PHE A 103 7.18 -0.62 0.41
N ALA A 104 7.29 -0.98 1.69
CA ALA A 104 8.45 -1.72 2.21
C ALA A 104 8.62 -3.06 1.50
N SER A 105 7.53 -3.82 1.29
CA SER A 105 7.57 -5.07 0.51
C SER A 105 8.06 -4.86 -0.91
N ALA A 106 7.67 -3.76 -1.56
CA ALA A 106 8.09 -3.43 -2.92
C ALA A 106 9.60 -3.11 -2.98
N ILE A 107 10.10 -2.31 -2.04
CA ILE A 107 11.53 -1.98 -1.93
C ILE A 107 12.36 -3.23 -1.58
N LEU A 108 11.88 -4.07 -0.67
CA LEU A 108 12.53 -5.33 -0.32
C LEU A 108 12.55 -6.32 -1.49
N SER A 109 11.50 -6.34 -2.32
CA SER A 109 11.48 -7.14 -3.54
C SER A 109 12.53 -6.64 -4.54
N ALA A 110 12.67 -5.33 -4.70
CA ALA A 110 13.75 -4.76 -5.52
C ALA A 110 15.14 -5.13 -4.94
N ALA A 111 15.34 -4.99 -3.63
CA ALA A 111 16.61 -5.37 -2.99
C ALA A 111 16.91 -6.87 -3.16
N GLY A 112 15.91 -7.73 -3.01
CA GLY A 112 16.08 -9.17 -3.23
C GLY A 112 16.42 -9.51 -4.67
N LEU A 113 15.80 -8.85 -5.64
CA LEU A 113 16.15 -9.00 -7.05
C LEU A 113 17.61 -8.57 -7.31
N LEU A 114 18.06 -7.46 -6.72
CA LEU A 114 19.42 -6.98 -6.88
C LEU A 114 20.46 -7.94 -6.29
N LEU A 115 20.17 -8.52 -5.12
CA LEU A 115 21.12 -9.33 -4.35
C LEU A 115 21.19 -10.79 -4.81
N PHE A 116 20.07 -11.37 -5.24
CA PHE A 116 19.95 -12.80 -5.53
C PHE A 116 19.68 -13.10 -7.02
N ASP A 117 19.33 -12.09 -7.83
CA ASP A 117 19.01 -12.21 -9.25
C ASP A 117 17.91 -13.26 -9.57
N HIS A 118 17.10 -13.61 -8.57
CA HIS A 118 16.08 -14.64 -8.70
C HIS A 118 14.74 -14.06 -9.16
N ALA A 119 14.15 -14.67 -10.20
CA ALA A 119 12.90 -14.18 -10.81
C ALA A 119 11.70 -14.10 -9.85
N ILE A 120 11.74 -14.87 -8.75
CA ILE A 120 10.69 -14.86 -7.72
C ILE A 120 10.47 -13.46 -7.15
N PHE A 121 11.52 -12.65 -6.97
CA PHE A 121 11.41 -11.29 -6.43
C PHE A 121 10.68 -10.35 -7.39
N THR A 122 10.82 -10.56 -8.70
CA THR A 122 10.04 -9.86 -9.73
C THR A 122 8.55 -10.21 -9.63
N VAL A 123 8.23 -11.49 -9.44
CA VAL A 123 6.84 -11.94 -9.25
C VAL A 123 6.24 -11.36 -7.97
N THR A 124 6.98 -11.38 -6.86
CA THR A 124 6.54 -10.80 -5.59
C THR A 124 6.31 -9.29 -5.68
N PHE A 125 7.18 -8.57 -6.41
CA PHE A 125 6.98 -7.16 -6.68
C PHE A 125 5.70 -6.91 -7.50
N ALA A 126 5.46 -7.68 -8.56
CA ALA A 126 4.24 -7.57 -9.36
C ALA A 126 2.97 -7.81 -8.53
N ILE A 127 2.97 -8.83 -7.66
CA ILE A 127 1.87 -9.10 -6.72
C ILE A 127 1.66 -7.89 -5.78
N THR A 128 2.75 -7.31 -5.27
CA THR A 128 2.71 -6.14 -4.39
C THR A 128 2.07 -4.94 -5.10
N LEU A 129 2.41 -4.70 -6.37
CA LEU A 129 1.79 -3.65 -7.19
C LEU A 129 0.29 -3.88 -7.42
N VAL A 130 -0.12 -5.11 -7.70
CA VAL A 130 -1.54 -5.46 -7.83
C VAL A 130 -2.27 -5.15 -6.52
N MET A 131 -1.67 -5.52 -5.37
CA MET A 131 -2.25 -5.22 -4.06
C MET A 131 -2.35 -3.71 -3.80
N LEU A 132 -1.31 -2.93 -4.13
CA LEU A 132 -1.30 -1.47 -4.04
C LEU A 132 -2.41 -0.84 -4.90
N SER A 133 -2.58 -1.34 -6.13
CA SER A 133 -3.58 -0.84 -7.10
C SER A 133 -5.00 -1.13 -6.62
N ILE A 134 -5.27 -2.36 -6.16
CA ILE A 134 -6.56 -2.74 -5.61
C ILE A 134 -6.82 -1.99 -4.30
N ALA A 135 -5.79 -1.65 -3.51
CA ALA A 135 -5.95 -0.99 -2.22
C ALA A 135 -6.30 0.50 -2.31
N LYS A 136 -6.29 1.12 -3.50
CA LYS A 136 -6.49 2.57 -3.68
C LYS A 136 -7.74 3.04 -2.92
N PRO A 137 -7.62 4.08 -2.08
CA PRO A 137 -8.78 4.69 -1.45
C PRO A 137 -9.61 5.37 -2.54
N SER A 138 -10.90 5.05 -2.59
CA SER A 138 -11.87 5.72 -3.44
C SER A 138 -13.10 6.04 -2.61
N PRO A 139 -13.89 7.09 -2.94
CA PRO A 139 -15.07 7.46 -2.16
C PRO A 139 -16.07 6.29 -2.04
N HIS A 140 -16.24 5.53 -3.12
CA HIS A 140 -17.04 4.29 -3.13
C HIS A 140 -16.52 3.24 -2.14
N ARG A 141 -15.19 3.06 -2.11
CA ARG A 141 -14.56 2.10 -1.20
C ARG A 141 -14.74 2.54 0.25
N VAL A 142 -14.55 3.82 0.54
CA VAL A 142 -14.75 4.41 1.87
C VAL A 142 -16.17 4.18 2.35
N VAL A 143 -17.18 4.54 1.54
CA VAL A 143 -18.61 4.30 1.86
C VAL A 143 -18.88 2.83 2.14
N ARG A 144 -18.36 1.93 1.30
CA ARG A 144 -18.56 0.48 1.45
C ARG A 144 -17.89 -0.08 2.69
N ILE A 145 -16.66 0.35 2.99
CA ILE A 145 -15.86 -0.16 4.12
C ILE A 145 -16.40 0.36 5.44
N LEU A 146 -16.70 1.66 5.51
CA LEU A 146 -17.23 2.31 6.72
C LEU A 146 -18.74 2.13 6.88
N LYS A 147 -19.40 1.43 5.96
CA LYS A 147 -20.85 1.15 5.96
C LYS A 147 -21.71 2.41 6.15
N LEU A 148 -21.29 3.52 5.54
CA LEU A 148 -21.96 4.83 5.67
C LEU A 148 -23.36 4.79 5.05
N LYS A 149 -24.31 5.49 5.67
CA LYS A 149 -25.72 5.56 5.25
C LYS A 149 -26.23 7.01 5.25
N GLY A 150 -27.29 7.28 4.50
CA GLY A 150 -27.97 8.58 4.47
C GLY A 150 -27.03 9.74 4.12
N GLU A 151 -27.06 10.79 4.94
CA GLU A 151 -26.29 12.03 4.75
C GLU A 151 -24.78 11.81 4.74
N GLU A 152 -24.24 10.87 5.54
CA GLU A 152 -22.80 10.57 5.57
C GLU A 152 -22.30 10.02 4.24
N LYS A 153 -23.11 9.18 3.60
CA LYS A 153 -22.80 8.63 2.28
C LYS A 153 -22.77 9.74 1.24
N GLU A 154 -23.74 10.64 1.26
CA GLU A 154 -23.80 11.76 0.31
C GLU A 154 -22.59 12.69 0.48
N ALA A 155 -22.23 13.01 1.73
CA ALA A 155 -21.05 13.83 2.04
C ALA A 155 -19.74 13.24 1.48
N VAL A 156 -19.52 11.92 1.64
CA VAL A 156 -18.32 11.26 1.09
C VAL A 156 -18.38 11.13 -0.43
N MET A 157 -19.56 10.88 -1.01
CA MET A 157 -19.74 10.75 -2.46
C MET A 157 -19.54 12.07 -3.21
N ASP A 158 -19.90 13.19 -2.58
CA ASP A 158 -19.72 14.53 -3.15
C ASP A 158 -18.25 14.95 -3.28
N LEU A 159 -17.34 14.30 -2.55
CA LEU A 159 -15.89 14.48 -2.73
C LEU A 159 -15.44 14.15 -4.16
N ARG A 160 -16.17 13.28 -4.87
CA ARG A 160 -15.88 12.92 -6.27
C ARG A 160 -16.40 13.96 -7.27
N ARG A 161 -17.43 14.74 -6.93
CA ARG A 161 -18.15 15.61 -7.87
C ARG A 161 -17.45 16.96 -8.11
N LYS A 162 -16.52 17.36 -7.24
CA LYS A 162 -15.89 18.68 -7.26
C LYS A 162 -14.36 18.65 -7.49
N GLY A 163 -13.85 17.54 -8.04
CA GLY A 163 -12.47 17.42 -8.53
C GLY A 163 -12.51 17.14 -10.02
#